data_AF-A0A4R7W2D3-F1
#
_entry.id   AF-A0A4R7W2D3-F1
#
_cell.length_a   1.000
_cell.length_b   1.000
_cell.length_c   1.000
_cell.angle_alpha   90.00
_cell.angle_beta   90.00
_cell.angle_gamma   90.00
#
_symmetry.space_group_name_H-M   'P 1'
#
loop_
_entity.id
_entity.type
_entity.pdbx_description
1 polymer ?
#
loop_
_entity_poly.entity_id
_entity_poly.type
_entity_poly.pdbx_seq_one_letter_code
_entity_poly.pdbx_strand_id
1 'polypeptide(L)'
;MHPIESQPAEAGSPAHHWRVQAQLSVDYEVEMTSGVLDPSNLALLDAGTTVRGDRRRRFVVVDAAVYDIYGDNVRKYLEHHNVEHRLCVLPASEEAKTMESVFTVVNGLDSFGIARRHEPIIAIGGGIVLDIVGLVGSLYRRSTPYVRVPTSLIGLIDAGVGIKTGVNHGSHKNRLGSYFAPTVALLDRDFLATLDDRHISNGLAEILKIALIKDAELFQLLEEHAELLLAERLTGHTQTGDLVARDVFSRAVGGMLAELAPNLWEKQLERVVDYGHSFSPTLEMRALPELLHGEAVAVDMALTTVLAEGRGLVSTQDRERVFRLMGRLRLPVWHPLLDAELLEHALQETVRHRDGWQRMPIPLGIGAACFLNDLTAAELGLAAEILRELGERTEPGTTAAELVVTDVARRSTAAGNRMIRRSSLPPGGSREEETRTGTNFHFVLAGHGELRVDDVSHDLRPGYLVATGAGAVHRFANQGTEDLSWLVIEVSGTDEASVSATGGAA
;
A
#
# COMPACT_ATOMS: atom_id res chain seq x y z
N MET A 1 66.93 18.35 56.91
CA MET A 1 66.39 19.45 56.07
C MET A 1 65.61 18.81 54.94
N HIS A 2 64.37 19.26 54.77
CA HIS A 2 63.34 18.71 53.89
C HIS A 2 63.72 18.67 52.41
N PRO A 3 63.36 17.60 51.67
CA PRO A 3 62.93 17.72 50.28
C PRO A 3 61.46 18.18 50.25
N ILE A 4 61.19 19.17 49.42
CA ILE A 4 59.86 19.75 49.17
C ILE A 4 59.03 18.73 48.40
N GLU A 5 57.90 18.33 48.98
CA GLU A 5 56.86 17.51 48.35
C GLU A 5 56.23 18.25 47.17
N SER A 6 56.20 17.58 46.02
CA SER A 6 55.37 17.96 44.87
C SER A 6 53.89 17.83 45.24
N GLN A 7 53.13 18.90 45.03
CA GLN A 7 51.69 18.98 45.25
C GLN A 7 50.91 17.86 44.53
N PRO A 8 49.83 17.32 45.14
CA PRO A 8 48.91 16.44 44.42
C PRO A 8 48.03 17.26 43.48
N ALA A 9 47.80 16.69 42.28
CA ALA A 9 46.86 17.19 41.30
C ALA A 9 45.48 17.44 41.93
N GLU A 10 44.90 18.60 41.65
CA GLU A 10 43.52 18.93 42.01
C GLU A 10 42.57 17.89 41.41
N ALA A 11 42.01 17.05 42.28
CA ALA A 11 40.88 16.20 41.94
C ALA A 11 39.68 17.12 41.65
N GLY A 12 39.37 17.29 40.36
CA GLY A 12 38.16 17.99 39.92
C GLY A 12 36.94 17.42 40.63
N SER A 13 36.09 18.30 41.18
CA SER A 13 34.85 17.90 41.86
C SER A 13 34.04 16.93 40.98
N PRO A 14 33.49 15.84 41.55
CA PRO A 14 32.69 14.90 40.77
C PRO A 14 31.49 15.65 40.17
N ALA A 15 31.39 15.66 38.84
CA ALA A 15 30.25 16.25 38.14
C ALA A 15 28.97 15.58 38.66
N HIS A 16 28.02 16.38 39.15
CA HIS A 16 26.73 15.86 39.60
C HIS A 16 25.95 15.37 38.39
N HIS A 17 25.61 14.08 38.38
CA HIS A 17 24.84 13.43 37.32
C HIS A 17 23.52 12.89 37.89
N TRP A 18 22.40 13.25 37.27
CA TRP A 18 21.06 12.75 37.60
C TRP A 18 20.48 12.00 36.40
N ARG A 19 19.94 10.80 36.65
CA ARG A 19 19.20 10.00 35.67
C ARG A 19 17.74 9.89 36.12
N VAL A 20 16.81 10.24 35.24
CA VAL A 20 15.37 10.05 35.46
C VAL A 20 14.89 8.91 34.57
N GLN A 21 14.19 7.94 35.15
CA GLN A 21 13.54 6.85 34.44
C GLN A 21 12.08 6.80 34.88
N ALA A 22 11.17 6.84 33.92
CA ALA A 22 9.73 6.78 34.14
C ALA A 22 9.10 5.84 33.11
N GLN A 23 7.92 5.31 33.43
CA GLN A 23 7.10 4.51 32.54
C GLN A 23 5.76 5.22 32.32
N LEU A 24 5.26 5.21 31.09
CA LEU A 24 3.96 5.74 30.71
C LEU A 24 3.15 4.59 30.11
N SER A 25 2.00 4.27 30.71
CA SER A 25 1.05 3.32 30.11
C SER A 25 0.31 4.01 28.98
N VAL A 26 0.09 3.28 27.89
CA VAL A 26 -0.76 3.71 26.78
C VAL A 26 -1.78 2.63 26.52
N ASP A 27 -3.03 2.99 26.69
CA ASP A 27 -4.19 2.11 26.61
C ASP A 27 -5.26 2.84 25.79
N TYR A 28 -5.82 2.16 24.79
CA TYR A 28 -6.93 2.66 23.98
C TYR A 28 -7.77 1.50 23.44
N GLU A 29 -9.01 1.80 23.11
CA GLU A 29 -9.97 0.82 22.61
C GLU A 29 -10.22 1.01 21.10
N VAL A 30 -10.45 -0.08 20.39
CA VAL A 30 -10.94 -0.09 19.02
C VAL A 30 -12.19 -0.96 19.01
N GLU A 31 -13.34 -0.34 18.77
CA GLU A 31 -14.64 -0.98 18.94
C GLU A 31 -15.43 -0.94 17.65
N MET A 32 -15.83 -2.11 17.15
CA MET A 32 -16.84 -2.20 16.10
C MET A 32 -18.20 -1.85 16.69
N THR A 33 -18.90 -0.92 16.07
CA THR A 33 -20.26 -0.50 16.44
C THR A 33 -21.13 -0.36 15.20
N SER A 34 -22.42 -0.11 15.37
CA SER A 34 -23.35 0.12 14.26
C SER A 34 -24.37 1.18 14.67
N GLY A 35 -24.72 2.08 13.76
CA GLY A 35 -25.56 3.22 14.05
C GLY A 35 -25.01 4.07 15.21
N VAL A 36 -23.75 4.51 15.15
CA VAL A 36 -23.12 5.31 16.22
C VAL A 36 -23.81 6.65 16.48
N LEU A 37 -24.62 7.12 15.52
CA LEU A 37 -25.47 8.30 15.60
C LEU A 37 -26.95 7.98 15.88
N ASP A 38 -27.30 6.70 16.09
CA ASP A 38 -28.63 6.30 16.56
C ASP A 38 -28.78 6.69 18.04
N PRO A 39 -29.81 7.44 18.45
CA PRO A 39 -30.02 7.84 19.85
C PRO A 39 -30.10 6.69 20.88
N SER A 40 -30.34 5.46 20.45
CA SER A 40 -30.31 4.27 21.31
C SER A 40 -28.88 3.73 21.54
N ASN A 41 -27.93 4.07 20.66
CA ASN A 41 -26.53 3.67 20.78
C ASN A 41 -25.76 4.69 21.64
N LEU A 42 -25.37 4.28 22.84
CA LEU A 42 -24.67 5.17 23.79
C LEU A 42 -23.15 5.22 23.59
N ALA A 43 -22.59 4.47 22.63
CA ALA A 43 -21.14 4.35 22.46
C ALA A 43 -20.46 5.72 22.28
N LEU A 44 -20.99 6.60 21.42
CA LEU A 44 -20.43 7.94 21.20
C LEU A 44 -20.53 8.82 22.45
N LEU A 45 -21.63 8.70 23.19
CA LEU A 45 -21.87 9.47 24.40
C LEU A 45 -20.89 9.07 25.51
N ASP A 46 -20.64 7.77 25.67
CA ASP A 46 -19.82 7.19 26.72
C ASP A 46 -18.32 7.18 26.40
N ALA A 47 -17.95 7.21 25.12
CA ALA A 47 -16.57 7.30 24.64
C ALA A 47 -15.74 8.37 25.38
N GLY A 48 -14.71 7.91 26.10
CA GLY A 48 -13.78 8.77 26.85
C GLY A 48 -14.40 9.55 28.01
N THR A 49 -15.60 9.21 28.48
CA THR A 49 -16.25 9.87 29.61
C THR A 49 -15.72 9.34 30.94
N THR A 50 -15.01 10.18 31.69
CA THR A 50 -14.48 9.83 33.03
C THR A 50 -15.32 10.38 34.18
N VAL A 51 -16.28 11.27 33.91
CA VAL A 51 -17.15 11.89 34.92
C VAL A 51 -18.60 11.78 34.47
N ARG A 52 -19.46 11.18 35.31
CA ARG A 52 -20.91 11.11 35.10
C ARG A 52 -21.58 12.27 35.83
N GLY A 53 -21.83 13.35 35.12
CA GLY A 53 -22.65 14.48 35.58
C GLY A 53 -23.87 14.67 34.69
N ASP A 54 -24.88 15.38 35.19
CA ASP A 54 -26.17 15.56 34.51
C ASP A 54 -26.09 16.37 33.20
N ARG A 55 -24.99 17.12 32.98
CA ARG A 55 -24.79 17.94 31.79
C ARG A 55 -23.43 17.63 31.16
N ARG A 56 -23.43 16.85 30.07
CA ARG A 56 -22.23 16.53 29.30
C ARG A 56 -21.94 17.64 28.29
N ARG A 57 -20.65 17.90 28.06
CA ARG A 57 -20.17 18.87 27.07
C ARG A 57 -19.27 18.19 26.03
N ARG A 58 -19.42 18.53 24.75
CA ARG A 58 -18.62 17.94 23.66
C ARG A 58 -18.20 18.98 22.62
N PHE A 59 -16.92 18.98 22.28
CA PHE A 59 -16.41 19.65 21.09
C PHE A 59 -16.21 18.60 20.00
N VAL A 60 -16.94 18.74 18.90
CA VAL A 60 -16.94 17.77 17.82
C VAL A 60 -16.35 18.42 16.57
N VAL A 61 -15.31 17.82 16.03
CA VAL A 61 -14.74 18.17 14.74
C VAL A 61 -15.30 17.21 13.70
N VAL A 62 -15.91 17.74 12.65
CA VAL A 62 -16.55 16.97 11.59
C VAL A 62 -15.97 17.37 10.25
N ASP A 63 -15.63 16.38 9.42
CA ASP A 63 -15.34 16.56 8.01
C ASP A 63 -16.49 17.29 7.29
N ALA A 64 -16.20 18.24 6.41
CA ALA A 64 -17.22 19.04 5.71
C ALA A 64 -18.18 18.20 4.86
N ALA A 65 -17.69 17.23 4.10
CA ALA A 65 -18.54 16.36 3.28
C ALA A 65 -19.40 15.43 4.16
N VAL A 66 -18.84 14.95 5.28
CA VAL A 66 -19.60 14.19 6.29
C VAL A 66 -20.66 15.07 6.96
N TYR A 67 -20.33 16.33 7.25
CA TYR A 67 -21.26 17.27 7.87
C TYR A 67 -22.46 17.56 6.97
N ASP A 68 -22.24 17.69 5.66
CA ASP A 68 -23.32 17.94 4.70
C ASP A 68 -24.33 16.78 4.65
N ILE A 69 -23.89 15.54 4.90
CA ILE A 69 -24.74 14.34 4.87
C ILE A 69 -25.31 14.00 6.26
N TYR A 70 -24.47 14.04 7.29
CA TYR A 70 -24.76 13.52 8.63
C TYR A 70 -24.80 14.59 9.73
N GLY A 71 -24.54 15.86 9.42
CA GLY A 71 -24.45 16.93 10.41
C GLY A 71 -25.73 17.11 11.24
N ASP A 72 -26.90 16.93 10.61
CA ASP A 72 -28.19 16.92 11.30
C ASP A 72 -28.35 15.70 12.22
N ASN A 73 -27.84 14.54 11.84
CA ASN A 73 -27.87 13.34 12.67
C ASN A 73 -26.98 13.52 13.91
N VAL A 74 -25.77 14.06 13.73
CA VAL A 74 -24.85 14.41 14.84
C VAL A 74 -25.52 15.39 15.80
N ARG A 75 -26.13 16.47 15.29
CA ARG A 75 -26.82 17.45 16.12
C ARG A 75 -27.98 16.83 16.90
N LYS A 76 -28.86 16.08 16.21
CA LYS A 76 -30.02 15.42 16.84
C LYS A 76 -29.60 14.41 17.91
N TYR A 77 -28.54 13.63 17.67
CA TYR A 77 -28.00 12.70 18.66
C TYR A 77 -27.57 13.44 19.94
N LEU A 78 -26.76 14.50 19.79
CA LEU A 78 -26.26 15.27 20.92
C LEU A 78 -27.38 16.00 21.68
N GLU A 79 -28.36 16.56 20.97
CA GLU A 79 -29.54 17.21 21.56
C GLU A 79 -30.45 16.22 22.29
N HIS A 80 -30.68 15.02 21.71
CA HIS A 80 -31.47 13.95 22.33
C HIS A 80 -30.90 13.56 23.71
N HIS A 81 -29.57 13.51 23.82
CA HIS A 81 -28.87 13.19 25.06
C HIS A 81 -28.56 14.42 25.94
N ASN A 82 -29.14 15.59 25.63
CA ASN A 82 -28.95 16.84 26.37
C ASN A 82 -27.47 17.24 26.55
N VAL A 83 -26.66 17.04 25.49
CA VAL A 83 -25.24 17.39 25.45
C VAL A 83 -25.08 18.83 24.95
N GLU A 84 -24.47 19.68 25.76
CA GLU A 84 -24.02 21.00 25.30
C GLU A 84 -22.82 20.81 24.36
N HIS A 85 -22.93 21.28 23.13
CA HIS A 85 -21.94 20.94 22.11
C HIS A 85 -21.57 22.10 21.21
N ARG A 86 -20.40 21.97 20.58
CA ARG A 86 -19.97 22.80 19.45
C ARG A 86 -19.47 21.91 18.34
N LEU A 87 -19.98 22.16 17.14
CA LEU A 87 -19.51 21.52 15.91
C LEU A 87 -18.48 22.45 15.24
N CYS A 88 -17.31 21.91 14.94
CA CYS A 88 -16.24 22.53 14.18
C CYS A 88 -16.11 21.79 12.85
N VAL A 89 -16.53 22.41 11.76
CA VAL A 89 -16.51 21.78 10.44
C VAL A 89 -15.19 22.09 9.74
N LEU A 90 -14.49 21.05 9.28
CA LEU A 90 -13.21 21.18 8.57
C LEU A 90 -13.32 20.62 7.15
N PRO A 91 -12.87 21.37 6.12
CA PRO A 91 -12.68 20.78 4.80
C PRO A 91 -11.53 19.77 4.84
N ALA A 92 -11.75 18.57 4.32
CA ALA A 92 -10.73 17.54 4.25
C ALA A 92 -10.26 17.33 2.81
N SER A 93 -9.01 17.69 2.57
CA SER A 93 -8.23 17.37 1.38
C SER A 93 -6.78 17.20 1.80
N GLU A 94 -5.98 16.51 0.99
CA GLU A 94 -4.57 16.30 1.32
C GLU A 94 -3.80 17.64 1.35
N GLU A 95 -4.24 18.62 0.53
CA GLU A 95 -3.75 20.00 0.52
C GLU A 95 -4.15 20.78 1.77
N ALA A 96 -5.33 20.51 2.34
CA ALA A 96 -5.80 21.13 3.58
C ALA A 96 -5.22 20.45 4.84
N LYS A 97 -4.44 19.38 4.70
CA LYS A 97 -3.81 18.65 5.81
C LYS A 97 -2.56 19.38 6.31
N THR A 98 -2.75 20.56 6.90
CA THR A 98 -1.66 21.47 7.30
C THR A 98 -1.78 21.95 8.75
N MET A 99 -0.76 22.65 9.24
CA MET A 99 -0.80 23.32 10.55
C MET A 99 -1.86 24.42 10.65
N GLU A 100 -2.33 24.99 9.54
CA GLU A 100 -3.43 25.98 9.57
C GLU A 100 -4.75 25.34 9.98
N SER A 101 -5.02 24.13 9.50
CA SER A 101 -6.18 23.33 9.93
C SER A 101 -6.08 22.96 11.41
N VAL A 102 -4.87 22.64 11.90
CA VAL A 102 -4.62 22.43 13.34
C VAL A 102 -4.98 23.69 14.14
N PHE A 103 -4.53 24.87 13.72
CA PHE A 103 -4.84 26.14 14.41
C PHE A 103 -6.33 26.47 14.38
N THR A 104 -7.03 26.14 13.31
CA THR A 104 -8.49 26.32 13.21
C THR A 104 -9.21 25.56 14.32
N VAL A 105 -8.84 24.30 14.56
CA VAL A 105 -9.42 23.49 15.64
C VAL A 105 -9.04 24.05 17.01
N VAL A 106 -7.77 24.42 17.22
CA VAL A 106 -7.29 24.98 18.48
C VAL A 106 -8.06 26.26 18.85
N ASN A 107 -8.28 27.17 17.90
CA ASN A 107 -9.07 28.38 18.12
C ASN A 107 -10.52 28.06 18.52
N GLY A 108 -11.12 27.04 17.91
CA GLY A 108 -12.44 26.55 18.29
C GLY A 108 -12.48 26.01 19.73
N LEU A 109 -11.46 25.23 20.12
CA LEU A 109 -11.33 24.66 21.45
C LEU A 109 -11.13 25.73 22.53
N ASP A 110 -10.29 26.73 22.28
CA ASP A 110 -10.06 27.85 23.20
C ASP A 110 -11.35 28.65 23.42
N SER A 111 -12.10 28.88 22.34
CA SER A 111 -13.38 29.57 22.40
C SER A 111 -14.48 28.78 23.13
N PHE A 112 -14.49 27.44 23.02
CA PHE A 112 -15.47 26.59 23.73
C PHE A 112 -15.07 26.29 25.18
N GLY A 113 -13.77 26.33 25.48
CA GLY A 113 -13.24 26.17 26.83
C GLY A 113 -13.39 24.75 27.37
N ILE A 114 -12.84 23.74 26.68
CA ILE A 114 -12.92 22.36 27.16
C ILE A 114 -12.13 22.14 28.46
N ALA A 115 -12.62 21.21 29.28
CA ALA A 115 -11.89 20.68 30.41
C ALA A 115 -10.69 19.85 29.98
N ARG A 116 -9.69 19.73 30.85
CA ARG A 116 -8.41 19.11 30.48
C ARG A 116 -8.49 17.61 30.16
N ARG A 117 -9.40 16.86 30.79
CA ARG A 117 -9.38 15.37 30.76
C ARG A 117 -10.74 14.68 30.61
N HIS A 118 -11.84 15.32 30.99
CA HIS A 118 -13.17 14.67 31.02
C HIS A 118 -14.10 15.11 29.87
N GLU A 119 -13.63 16.00 29.01
CA GLU A 119 -14.33 16.45 27.81
C GLU A 119 -13.45 16.11 26.59
N PRO A 120 -13.42 14.84 26.14
CA PRO A 120 -12.64 14.46 24.98
C PRO A 120 -13.14 15.16 23.72
N ILE A 121 -12.21 15.49 22.81
CA ILE A 121 -12.54 15.97 21.47
C ILE A 121 -13.10 14.79 20.67
N ILE A 122 -14.19 14.96 19.94
CA ILE A 122 -14.71 13.92 19.04
C ILE A 122 -14.30 14.29 17.61
N ALA A 123 -13.61 13.40 16.90
CA ALA A 123 -13.26 13.55 15.50
C ALA A 123 -14.12 12.62 14.64
N ILE A 124 -14.94 13.17 13.74
CA ILE A 124 -15.79 12.42 12.81
C ILE A 124 -15.35 12.72 11.38
N GLY A 125 -14.76 11.74 10.69
CA GLY A 125 -14.26 11.96 9.33
C GLY A 125 -13.35 10.86 8.81
N GLY A 126 -12.80 11.06 7.61
CA GLY A 126 -11.75 10.21 7.06
C GLY A 126 -10.39 10.46 7.73
N GLY A 127 -9.35 9.73 7.27
CA GLY A 127 -8.00 9.78 7.84
C GLY A 127 -7.39 11.19 7.99
N ILE A 128 -7.69 12.12 7.07
CA ILE A 128 -7.21 13.51 7.13
C ILE A 128 -7.69 14.22 8.40
N VAL A 129 -9.01 14.17 8.68
CA VAL A 129 -9.58 14.81 9.88
C VAL A 129 -9.09 14.11 11.14
N LEU A 130 -9.02 12.78 11.14
CA LEU A 130 -8.55 12.01 12.30
C LEU A 130 -7.09 12.33 12.64
N ASP A 131 -6.23 12.50 11.64
CA ASP A 131 -4.82 12.88 11.82
C ASP A 131 -4.68 14.31 12.37
N ILE A 132 -5.39 15.27 11.78
CA ILE A 132 -5.37 16.67 12.22
C ILE A 132 -5.85 16.77 13.67
N VAL A 133 -6.99 16.16 13.99
CA VAL A 133 -7.58 16.24 15.34
C VAL A 133 -6.76 15.45 16.35
N GLY A 134 -6.17 14.32 15.96
CA GLY A 134 -5.24 13.59 16.81
C GLY A 134 -4.00 14.41 17.15
N LEU A 135 -3.44 15.16 16.18
CA LEU A 135 -2.32 16.07 16.43
C LEU A 135 -2.75 17.24 17.32
N VAL A 136 -3.96 17.79 17.14
CA VAL A 136 -4.52 18.77 18.07
C VAL A 136 -4.62 18.19 19.48
N GLY A 137 -5.09 16.95 19.63
CA GLY A 137 -5.17 16.25 20.92
C GLY A 137 -3.81 16.13 21.60
N SER A 138 -2.74 15.83 20.86
CA SER A 138 -1.39 15.70 21.43
C SER A 138 -0.80 17.05 21.85
N LEU A 139 -1.08 18.12 21.11
CA LEU A 139 -0.53 19.46 21.33
C LEU A 139 -1.33 20.27 22.35
N TYR A 140 -2.66 20.23 22.30
CA TYR A 140 -3.52 21.07 23.11
C TYR A 140 -3.35 20.74 24.59
N ARG A 141 -2.90 21.73 25.37
CA ARG A 141 -2.49 21.57 26.78
C ARG A 141 -1.49 20.42 27.02
N ARG A 142 -0.67 20.13 26.00
CA ARG A 142 0.36 19.07 25.93
C ARG A 142 -0.16 17.64 26.02
N SER A 143 -1.48 17.45 25.94
CA SER A 143 -2.19 16.17 25.86
C SER A 143 -3.63 16.43 26.29
N THR A 144 -4.57 16.17 25.40
CA THR A 144 -6.01 16.25 25.59
C THR A 144 -6.65 15.00 24.99
N PRO A 145 -7.47 14.24 25.74
CA PRO A 145 -8.12 13.03 25.23
C PRO A 145 -9.00 13.32 24.01
N TYR A 146 -9.11 12.35 23.12
CA TYR A 146 -9.97 12.45 21.94
C TYR A 146 -10.51 11.08 21.53
N VAL A 147 -11.59 11.10 20.75
CA VAL A 147 -12.31 9.94 20.24
C VAL A 147 -12.28 10.01 18.72
N ARG A 148 -12.07 8.87 18.05
CA ARG A 148 -12.12 8.76 16.60
C ARG A 148 -13.41 8.06 16.18
N VAL A 149 -14.10 8.63 15.19
CA VAL A 149 -15.24 8.03 14.50
C VAL A 149 -14.90 8.07 13.01
N PRO A 150 -14.25 7.04 12.48
CA PRO A 150 -13.83 7.03 11.08
C PRO A 150 -15.03 6.87 10.16
N THR A 151 -15.06 7.63 9.07
CA THR A 151 -16.17 7.59 8.09
C THR A 151 -15.72 7.16 6.69
N SER A 152 -14.42 6.92 6.49
CA SER A 152 -13.86 6.35 5.27
C SER A 152 -13.36 4.92 5.51
N LEU A 153 -13.30 4.09 4.46
CA LEU A 153 -12.78 2.73 4.61
C LEU A 153 -11.32 2.72 5.11
N ILE A 154 -10.45 3.59 4.58
CA ILE A 154 -9.08 3.79 5.11
C ILE A 154 -9.12 4.14 6.60
N GLY A 155 -10.04 5.04 7.00
CA GLY A 155 -10.20 5.41 8.39
C GLY A 155 -10.58 4.22 9.28
N LEU A 156 -11.47 3.35 8.81
CA LEU A 156 -11.94 2.23 9.62
C LEU A 156 -10.90 1.11 9.81
N ILE A 157 -9.97 0.93 8.86
CA ILE A 157 -9.04 -0.22 8.86
C ILE A 157 -7.57 0.15 9.12
N ASP A 158 -7.18 1.41 8.93
CA ASP A 158 -5.78 1.85 9.08
C ASP A 158 -5.68 3.18 9.87
N ALA A 159 -6.02 4.30 9.24
CA ALA A 159 -5.75 5.63 9.79
C ALA A 159 -6.44 5.88 11.13
N GLY A 160 -7.63 5.30 11.35
CA GLY A 160 -8.39 5.42 12.60
C GLY A 160 -7.96 4.45 13.70
N VAL A 161 -7.33 3.31 13.36
CA VAL A 161 -6.97 2.26 14.34
C VAL A 161 -5.60 2.47 14.96
N GLY A 162 -4.67 3.10 14.25
CA GLY A 162 -3.33 3.40 14.77
C GLY A 162 -3.28 4.59 15.73
N ILE A 163 -2.07 4.96 16.13
CA ILE A 163 -1.84 6.14 17.02
C ILE A 163 -1.06 7.26 16.34
N LYS A 164 -0.66 7.06 15.07
CA LYS A 164 -0.01 8.10 14.29
C LYS A 164 -1.00 9.22 14.04
N THR A 165 -0.47 10.43 14.04
CA THR A 165 -1.18 11.67 13.76
C THR A 165 -0.21 12.59 13.05
N GLY A 166 -0.67 13.43 12.15
CA GLY A 166 0.24 14.32 11.46
C GLY A 166 -0.39 15.22 10.42
N VAL A 167 0.44 16.12 9.92
CA VAL A 167 0.13 17.04 8.83
C VAL A 167 1.31 17.13 7.87
N ASN A 168 1.00 17.55 6.66
CA ASN A 168 1.96 17.77 5.59
C ASN A 168 2.76 19.06 5.86
N HIS A 169 4.00 19.13 5.39
CA HIS A 169 4.83 20.32 5.46
C HIS A 169 5.63 20.54 4.18
N GLY A 170 5.30 21.60 3.45
CA GLY A 170 5.76 21.79 2.07
C GLY A 170 5.25 20.63 1.20
N SER A 171 6.14 20.03 0.41
CA SER A 171 5.84 18.87 -0.44
C SER A 171 5.97 17.52 0.29
N HIS A 172 6.17 17.50 1.61
CA HIS A 172 6.43 16.28 2.36
C HIS A 172 5.18 15.80 3.11
N LYS A 173 4.78 14.56 2.82
CA LYS A 173 3.66 13.89 3.48
C LYS A 173 3.96 13.62 4.95
N ASN A 174 2.99 13.89 5.84
CA ASN A 174 3.02 13.56 7.28
C ASN A 174 4.31 13.95 8.03
N ARG A 175 5.00 15.01 7.59
CA ARG A 175 6.33 15.38 8.11
C ARG A 175 6.28 15.90 9.55
N LEU A 176 5.17 16.49 9.96
CA LEU A 176 4.97 17.01 11.33
C LEU A 176 3.87 16.19 12.00
N GLY A 177 4.15 15.56 13.13
CA GLY A 177 3.20 14.64 13.73
C GLY A 177 3.55 14.18 15.13
N SER A 178 2.75 13.24 15.65
CA SER A 178 2.93 12.63 16.96
C SER A 178 2.37 11.22 17.03
N TYR A 179 2.86 10.43 17.99
CA TYR A 179 2.27 9.16 18.40
C TYR A 179 1.33 9.43 19.58
N PHE A 180 0.03 9.55 19.31
CA PHE A 180 -0.97 9.91 20.31
C PHE A 180 -2.25 9.09 20.15
N ALA A 181 -2.41 8.10 21.04
CA ALA A 181 -3.54 7.20 21.01
C ALA A 181 -4.86 7.94 21.26
N PRO A 182 -5.94 7.61 20.52
CA PRO A 182 -7.28 8.01 20.93
C PRO A 182 -7.62 7.36 22.27
N THR A 183 -8.69 7.79 22.92
CA THR A 183 -9.26 7.00 24.03
C THR A 183 -10.01 5.80 23.49
N VAL A 184 -10.79 6.00 22.43
CA VAL A 184 -11.46 4.94 21.68
C VAL A 184 -11.59 5.33 20.21
N ALA A 185 -11.47 4.35 19.32
CA ALA A 185 -11.88 4.42 17.93
C ALA A 185 -13.17 3.61 17.72
N LEU A 186 -14.27 4.30 17.40
CA LEU A 186 -15.58 3.69 17.15
C LEU A 186 -15.74 3.44 15.65
N LEU A 187 -15.64 2.18 15.25
CA LEU A 187 -15.68 1.74 13.86
C LEU A 187 -17.12 1.40 13.47
N ASP A 188 -17.78 2.32 12.78
CA ASP A 188 -19.13 2.13 12.26
C ASP A 188 -19.10 2.03 10.73
N ARG A 189 -19.45 0.85 10.21
CA ARG A 189 -19.44 0.57 8.77
C ARG A 189 -20.57 1.28 8.03
N ASP A 190 -21.60 1.76 8.73
CA ASP A 190 -22.76 2.38 8.10
C ASP A 190 -22.38 3.66 7.33
N PHE A 191 -21.31 4.36 7.75
CA PHE A 191 -20.79 5.52 7.02
C PHE A 191 -20.29 5.19 5.61
N LEU A 192 -19.91 3.94 5.33
CA LEU A 192 -19.45 3.52 4.01
C LEU A 192 -20.57 3.57 2.97
N ALA A 193 -21.83 3.50 3.39
CA ALA A 193 -22.98 3.51 2.49
C ALA A 193 -23.05 4.75 1.59
N THR A 194 -22.48 5.87 2.05
CA THR A 194 -22.51 7.16 1.33
C THR A 194 -21.20 7.55 0.65
N LEU A 195 -20.14 6.75 0.80
CA LEU A 195 -18.90 6.98 0.05
C LEU A 195 -19.12 6.62 -1.42
N ASP A 196 -18.42 7.30 -2.33
CA ASP A 196 -18.37 6.86 -3.73
C ASP A 196 -17.53 5.58 -3.91
N ASP A 197 -17.67 4.95 -5.08
CA ASP A 197 -16.95 3.69 -5.38
C ASP A 197 -15.44 3.87 -5.34
N ARG A 198 -14.94 5.05 -5.74
CA ARG A 198 -13.50 5.33 -5.78
C ARG A 198 -12.91 5.32 -4.37
N HIS A 199 -13.60 5.90 -3.39
CA HIS A 199 -13.18 5.90 -1.99
C HIS A 199 -13.28 4.52 -1.32
N ILE A 200 -14.20 3.65 -1.77
CA ILE A 200 -14.22 2.24 -1.36
C ILE A 200 -13.00 1.50 -1.93
N SER A 201 -12.75 1.61 -3.24
CA SER A 201 -11.55 1.03 -3.87
C SER A 201 -10.26 1.52 -3.20
N ASN A 202 -10.15 2.82 -2.96
CA ASN A 202 -9.04 3.45 -2.24
C ASN A 202 -8.78 2.81 -0.86
N GLY A 203 -9.82 2.46 -0.09
CA GLY A 203 -9.63 1.75 1.18
C GLY A 203 -9.33 0.26 1.05
N LEU A 204 -9.83 -0.39 -0.01
CA LEU A 204 -9.52 -1.79 -0.32
C LEU A 204 -8.02 -1.99 -0.63
N ALA A 205 -7.32 -0.95 -1.10
CA ALA A 205 -5.87 -1.00 -1.25
C ALA A 205 -5.14 -1.32 0.06
N GLU A 206 -5.57 -0.72 1.17
CA GLU A 206 -4.93 -0.94 2.49
C GLU A 206 -5.31 -2.29 3.10
N ILE A 207 -6.49 -2.81 2.78
CA ILE A 207 -6.88 -4.18 3.13
C ILE A 207 -6.02 -5.17 2.33
N LEU A 208 -5.85 -4.93 1.03
CA LEU A 208 -5.00 -5.73 0.16
C LEU A 208 -3.53 -5.68 0.62
N LYS A 209 -3.03 -4.52 1.08
CA LYS A 209 -1.71 -4.39 1.69
C LYS A 209 -1.53 -5.44 2.78
N ILE A 210 -2.41 -5.44 3.81
CA ILE A 210 -2.34 -6.41 4.91
C ILE A 210 -2.42 -7.85 4.40
N ALA A 211 -3.33 -8.12 3.45
CA ALA A 211 -3.50 -9.44 2.86
C ALA A 211 -2.21 -9.98 2.24
N LEU A 212 -1.51 -9.15 1.45
CA LEU A 212 -0.30 -9.55 0.73
C LEU A 212 0.88 -9.86 1.65
N ILE A 213 1.02 -9.13 2.77
CA ILE A 213 2.18 -9.23 3.65
C ILE A 213 1.98 -10.09 4.90
N LYS A 214 0.72 -10.43 5.24
CA LYS A 214 0.42 -11.11 6.50
C LYS A 214 -0.69 -12.16 6.49
N ASP A 215 -1.63 -12.09 5.54
CA ASP A 215 -2.84 -12.92 5.64
C ASP A 215 -3.30 -13.41 4.26
N ALA A 216 -2.86 -14.62 3.90
CA ALA A 216 -3.24 -15.29 2.67
C ALA A 216 -4.75 -15.66 2.63
N GLU A 217 -5.38 -15.88 3.79
CA GLU A 217 -6.83 -16.13 3.86
C GLU A 217 -7.61 -14.84 3.59
N LEU A 218 -7.15 -13.69 4.10
CA LEU A 218 -7.70 -12.39 3.73
C LEU A 218 -7.55 -12.14 2.23
N PHE A 219 -6.41 -12.48 1.64
CA PHE A 219 -6.23 -12.36 0.18
C PHE A 219 -7.24 -13.23 -0.58
N GLN A 220 -7.44 -14.48 -0.14
CA GLN A 220 -8.42 -15.38 -0.74
C GLN A 220 -9.86 -14.84 -0.60
N LEU A 221 -10.22 -14.28 0.55
CA LEU A 221 -11.53 -13.64 0.74
C LEU A 221 -11.75 -12.47 -0.24
N LEU A 222 -10.72 -11.64 -0.44
CA LEU A 222 -10.78 -10.57 -1.43
C LEU A 222 -10.89 -11.13 -2.86
N GLU A 223 -10.14 -12.17 -3.21
CA GLU A 223 -10.24 -12.84 -4.51
C GLU A 223 -11.62 -13.47 -4.74
N GLU A 224 -12.25 -14.07 -3.74
CA GLU A 224 -13.54 -14.73 -3.91
C GLU A 224 -14.71 -13.73 -3.98
N HIS A 225 -14.57 -12.57 -3.33
CA HIS A 225 -15.70 -11.66 -3.09
C HIS A 225 -15.49 -10.19 -3.53
N ALA A 226 -14.47 -9.88 -4.33
CA ALA A 226 -14.16 -8.51 -4.77
C ALA A 226 -15.39 -7.73 -5.28
N GLU A 227 -16.18 -8.32 -6.19
CA GLU A 227 -17.35 -7.67 -6.77
C GLU A 227 -18.46 -7.44 -5.74
N LEU A 228 -18.67 -8.39 -4.82
CA LEU A 228 -19.65 -8.28 -3.74
C LEU A 228 -19.26 -7.16 -2.76
N LEU A 229 -17.99 -7.13 -2.35
CA LEU A 229 -17.45 -6.12 -1.43
C LEU A 229 -17.60 -4.71 -2.00
N LEU A 230 -17.31 -4.52 -3.30
CA LEU A 230 -17.50 -3.25 -3.99
C LEU A 230 -18.99 -2.90 -4.13
N ALA A 231 -19.82 -3.83 -4.61
CA ALA A 231 -21.24 -3.60 -4.85
C ALA A 231 -21.99 -3.21 -3.57
N GLU A 232 -21.63 -3.83 -2.44
CA GLU A 232 -22.22 -3.53 -1.14
C GLU A 232 -21.45 -2.51 -0.31
N ARG A 233 -20.35 -1.94 -0.83
CA ARG A 233 -19.48 -0.99 -0.11
C ARG A 233 -19.02 -1.49 1.27
N LEU A 234 -18.91 -2.82 1.43
CA LEU A 234 -18.64 -3.51 2.69
C LEU A 234 -19.61 -3.18 3.85
N THR A 235 -20.80 -2.64 3.58
CA THR A 235 -21.79 -2.36 4.64
C THR A 235 -22.57 -3.62 5.06
N GLY A 236 -22.68 -4.62 4.16
CA GLY A 236 -23.39 -5.87 4.42
C GLY A 236 -24.90 -5.79 4.17
N HIS A 237 -25.30 -5.33 2.98
CA HIS A 237 -26.71 -5.26 2.58
C HIS A 237 -27.37 -6.64 2.46
N THR A 238 -26.60 -7.67 2.09
CA THR A 238 -27.06 -9.06 2.09
C THR A 238 -26.48 -9.85 3.25
N GLN A 239 -27.11 -10.97 3.63
CA GLN A 239 -26.59 -11.84 4.68
C GLN A 239 -25.16 -12.32 4.36
N THR A 240 -24.91 -12.72 3.11
CA THR A 240 -23.57 -13.13 2.67
C THR A 240 -22.60 -11.95 2.70
N GLY A 241 -23.01 -10.79 2.18
CA GLY A 241 -22.17 -9.58 2.19
C GLY A 241 -21.79 -9.14 3.59
N ASP A 242 -22.72 -9.20 4.56
CA ASP A 242 -22.42 -8.86 5.95
C ASP A 242 -21.43 -9.83 6.60
N LEU A 243 -21.60 -11.14 6.38
CA LEU A 243 -20.66 -12.15 6.89
C LEU A 243 -19.25 -11.94 6.32
N VAL A 244 -19.14 -11.77 5.00
CA VAL A 244 -17.85 -11.55 4.33
C VAL A 244 -17.22 -10.24 4.78
N ALA A 245 -18.00 -9.14 4.83
CA ALA A 245 -17.49 -7.85 5.28
C ALA A 245 -16.99 -7.91 6.72
N ARG A 246 -17.71 -8.56 7.64
CA ARG A 246 -17.25 -8.73 9.03
C ARG A 246 -15.93 -9.49 9.11
N ASP A 247 -15.76 -10.54 8.31
CA ASP A 247 -14.53 -11.33 8.32
C ASP A 247 -13.35 -10.55 7.74
N VAL A 248 -13.57 -9.82 6.64
CA VAL A 248 -12.59 -8.87 6.06
C VAL A 248 -12.17 -7.81 7.08
N PHE A 249 -13.12 -7.17 7.77
CA PHE A 249 -12.83 -6.16 8.79
C PHE A 249 -12.05 -6.75 9.96
N SER A 250 -12.48 -7.90 10.48
CA SER A 250 -11.82 -8.60 11.58
C SER A 250 -10.35 -8.88 11.28
N ARG A 251 -10.06 -9.43 10.09
CA ARG A 251 -8.71 -9.75 9.64
C ARG A 251 -7.87 -8.51 9.35
N ALA A 252 -8.43 -7.51 8.67
CA ALA A 252 -7.71 -6.29 8.33
C ALA A 252 -7.33 -5.49 9.59
N VAL A 253 -8.32 -5.20 10.45
CA VAL A 253 -8.10 -4.44 11.70
C VAL A 253 -7.24 -5.24 12.67
N GLY A 254 -7.53 -6.53 12.86
CA GLY A 254 -6.75 -7.41 13.73
C GLY A 254 -5.30 -7.55 13.26
N GLY A 255 -5.08 -7.71 11.95
CA GLY A 255 -3.76 -7.80 11.33
C GLY A 255 -2.96 -6.50 11.49
N MET A 256 -3.60 -5.34 11.33
CA MET A 256 -2.97 -4.04 11.58
C MET A 256 -2.60 -3.87 13.06
N LEU A 257 -3.54 -4.12 13.98
CA LEU A 257 -3.29 -3.96 15.41
C LEU A 257 -2.20 -4.91 15.94
N ALA A 258 -2.10 -6.12 15.40
CA ALA A 258 -1.03 -7.07 15.73
C ALA A 258 0.37 -6.54 15.39
N GLU A 259 0.50 -5.67 14.38
CA GLU A 259 1.76 -5.03 13.98
C GLU A 259 2.04 -3.75 14.76
N LEU A 260 0.99 -2.99 15.09
CA LEU A 260 1.13 -1.72 15.80
C LEU A 260 1.37 -1.92 17.30
N ALA A 261 0.64 -2.81 17.97
CA ALA A 261 0.69 -2.99 19.42
C ALA A 261 2.10 -3.24 19.98
N PRO A 262 2.94 -4.14 19.43
CA PRO A 262 4.30 -4.36 19.96
C PRO A 262 5.29 -3.24 19.60
N ASN A 263 4.94 -2.33 18.69
CA ASN A 263 5.85 -1.34 18.13
C ASN A 263 5.20 0.05 17.91
N LEU A 264 4.36 0.49 18.87
CA LEU A 264 3.53 1.69 18.76
C LEU A 264 4.28 2.99 18.43
N TRP A 265 5.55 3.09 18.83
CA TRP A 265 6.42 4.26 18.58
C TRP A 265 7.46 4.02 17.48
N GLU A 266 7.31 2.92 16.72
CA GLU A 266 8.20 2.57 15.60
C GLU A 266 9.68 2.54 16.00
N LYS A 267 9.98 2.02 17.19
CA LYS A 267 11.36 1.84 17.65
C LYS A 267 12.07 0.77 16.83
N GLN A 268 11.32 -0.23 16.37
CA GLN A 268 11.76 -1.12 15.31
C GLN A 268 11.26 -0.59 13.96
N LEU A 269 12.18 -0.43 13.01
CA LEU A 269 11.90 0.23 11.73
C LEU A 269 11.78 -0.77 10.56
N GLU A 270 11.97 -2.06 10.82
CA GLU A 270 11.52 -3.14 9.94
C GLU A 270 10.04 -3.40 10.23
N ARG A 271 9.16 -2.76 9.45
CA ARG A 271 7.71 -2.77 9.66
C ARG A 271 7.03 -3.29 8.39
N VAL A 272 6.39 -4.44 8.47
CA VAL A 272 5.73 -5.04 7.28
C VAL A 272 4.55 -4.21 6.80
N VAL A 273 3.92 -3.45 7.70
CA VAL A 273 2.84 -2.50 7.37
C VAL A 273 3.31 -1.27 6.58
N ASP A 274 4.61 -1.09 6.38
CA ASP A 274 5.16 -0.09 5.47
C ASP A 274 5.18 -0.57 4.01
N TYR A 275 4.64 -1.76 3.74
CA TYR A 275 4.42 -2.25 2.38
C TYR A 275 3.49 -1.31 1.61
N GLY A 276 3.85 -1.03 0.36
CA GLY A 276 3.20 0.00 -0.45
C GLY A 276 3.42 1.44 0.03
N HIS A 277 4.36 1.69 0.96
CA HIS A 277 4.63 3.01 1.56
C HIS A 277 6.10 3.46 1.43
N SER A 278 6.81 3.00 0.41
CA SER A 278 8.22 3.35 0.19
C SER A 278 8.41 4.33 -0.98
N PHE A 279 7.52 4.27 -1.96
CA PHE A 279 7.45 5.16 -3.12
C PHE A 279 6.16 5.98 -3.12
N SER A 280 5.07 5.40 -2.61
CA SER A 280 3.75 6.03 -2.59
C SER A 280 3.72 7.41 -1.92
N PRO A 281 4.46 7.74 -0.83
CA PRO A 281 4.37 9.08 -0.24
C PRO A 281 4.87 10.18 -1.18
N THR A 282 5.89 9.90 -1.99
CA THR A 282 6.44 10.86 -2.96
C THR A 282 5.57 10.91 -4.22
N LEU A 283 5.10 9.74 -4.69
CA LEU A 283 4.18 9.64 -5.82
C LEU A 283 2.88 10.40 -5.54
N GLU A 284 2.26 10.16 -4.39
CA GLU A 284 1.02 10.81 -3.96
C GLU A 284 1.17 12.32 -3.96
N MET A 285 2.18 12.86 -3.27
CA MET A 285 2.38 14.31 -3.17
C MET A 285 2.68 14.97 -4.52
N ARG A 286 3.34 14.27 -5.45
CA ARG A 286 3.61 14.78 -6.81
C ARG A 286 2.39 14.68 -7.74
N ALA A 287 1.49 13.73 -7.47
CA ALA A 287 0.30 13.50 -8.27
C ALA A 287 -0.91 14.33 -7.80
N LEU A 288 -0.86 15.04 -6.66
CA LEU A 288 -2.03 15.74 -6.14
C LEU A 288 -2.65 16.72 -7.15
N PRO A 289 -3.99 16.78 -7.26
CA PRO A 289 -5.00 15.97 -6.56
C PRO A 289 -5.42 14.68 -7.29
N GLU A 290 -4.68 14.26 -8.32
CA GLU A 290 -5.07 13.18 -9.23
C GLU A 290 -5.16 11.82 -8.54
N LEU A 291 -4.15 11.43 -7.76
CA LEU A 291 -4.14 10.17 -7.02
C LEU A 291 -4.62 10.33 -5.58
N LEU A 292 -5.52 9.44 -5.16
CA LEU A 292 -5.81 9.21 -3.76
C LEU A 292 -4.69 8.38 -3.11
N HIS A 293 -4.63 8.41 -1.78
CA HIS A 293 -3.62 7.70 -1.00
C HIS A 293 -3.50 6.20 -1.35
N GLY A 294 -4.60 5.45 -1.26
CA GLY A 294 -4.65 4.02 -1.55
C GLY A 294 -4.36 3.69 -3.01
N GLU A 295 -4.60 4.61 -3.94
CA GLU A 295 -4.20 4.46 -5.34
C GLU A 295 -2.69 4.57 -5.50
N ALA A 296 -2.04 5.53 -4.83
CA ALA A 296 -0.58 5.62 -4.80
C ALA A 296 0.06 4.40 -4.09
N VAL A 297 -0.56 3.93 -3.00
CA VAL A 297 -0.16 2.69 -2.30
C VAL A 297 -0.29 1.48 -3.22
N ALA A 298 -1.37 1.37 -4.00
CA ALA A 298 -1.56 0.31 -4.98
C ALA A 298 -0.45 0.28 -6.04
N VAL A 299 -0.06 1.44 -6.59
CA VAL A 299 1.06 1.53 -7.56
C VAL A 299 2.38 1.07 -6.93
N ASP A 300 2.64 1.44 -5.67
CA ASP A 300 3.83 0.98 -4.94
C ASP A 300 3.79 -0.54 -4.67
N MET A 301 2.64 -1.09 -4.26
CA MET A 301 2.44 -2.54 -4.13
C MET A 301 2.68 -3.27 -5.45
N ALA A 302 2.21 -2.74 -6.58
CA ALA A 302 2.46 -3.32 -7.88
C ALA A 302 3.96 -3.34 -8.20
N LEU A 303 4.65 -2.22 -7.97
CA LEU A 303 6.09 -2.07 -8.21
C LEU A 303 6.89 -3.08 -7.37
N THR A 304 6.59 -3.14 -6.09
CA THR A 304 7.26 -4.04 -5.14
C THR A 304 6.92 -5.51 -5.37
N THR A 305 5.76 -5.83 -5.93
CA THR A 305 5.42 -7.19 -6.39
C THR A 305 6.26 -7.60 -7.62
N VAL A 306 6.47 -6.71 -8.59
CA VAL A 306 7.36 -6.98 -9.73
C VAL A 306 8.81 -7.17 -9.28
N LEU A 307 9.29 -6.34 -8.33
CA LEU A 307 10.61 -6.50 -7.74
C LEU A 307 10.76 -7.85 -7.01
N ALA A 308 9.73 -8.27 -6.27
CA ALA A 308 9.70 -9.56 -5.59
C ALA A 308 9.79 -10.73 -6.58
N GLU A 309 9.03 -10.68 -7.68
CA GLU A 309 9.10 -11.68 -8.75
C GLU A 309 10.50 -11.72 -9.39
N GLY A 310 11.07 -10.56 -9.73
CA GLY A 310 12.42 -10.47 -10.28
C GLY A 310 13.51 -11.07 -9.39
N ARG A 311 13.24 -11.18 -8.08
CA ARG A 311 14.11 -11.82 -7.08
C ARG A 311 13.69 -13.25 -6.72
N GLY A 312 12.66 -13.81 -7.36
CA GLY A 312 12.15 -15.14 -7.08
C GLY A 312 11.45 -15.29 -5.73
N LEU A 313 11.06 -14.18 -5.09
CA LEU A 313 10.35 -14.16 -3.81
C LEU A 313 8.83 -14.34 -4.01
N VAL A 314 8.34 -13.96 -5.18
CA VAL A 314 6.95 -14.15 -5.62
C VAL A 314 6.96 -14.92 -6.93
N SER A 315 6.06 -15.88 -7.08
CA SER A 315 5.92 -16.61 -8.35
C SER A 315 5.18 -15.76 -9.39
N THR A 316 5.40 -16.01 -10.68
CA THR A 316 4.63 -15.37 -11.76
C THR A 316 3.13 -15.58 -11.61
N GLN A 317 2.72 -16.77 -11.16
CA GLN A 317 1.31 -17.09 -10.88
C GLN A 317 0.74 -16.22 -9.76
N ASP A 318 1.48 -16.03 -8.68
CA ASP A 318 1.03 -15.19 -7.57
C ASP A 318 0.97 -13.72 -7.99
N ARG A 319 1.97 -13.20 -8.72
CA ARG A 319 1.91 -11.84 -9.30
C ARG A 319 0.65 -11.64 -10.14
N GLU A 320 0.33 -12.60 -11.01
CA GLU A 320 -0.88 -12.53 -11.84
C GLU A 320 -2.17 -12.53 -11.02
N ARG A 321 -2.23 -13.29 -9.93
CA ARG A 321 -3.34 -13.25 -8.97
C ARG A 321 -3.45 -11.89 -8.31
N VAL A 322 -2.33 -11.33 -7.85
CA VAL A 322 -2.29 -9.98 -7.25
C VAL A 322 -2.82 -8.94 -8.24
N PHE A 323 -2.31 -8.90 -9.47
CA PHE A 323 -2.72 -7.90 -10.46
C PHE A 323 -4.17 -8.08 -10.91
N ARG A 324 -4.64 -9.31 -11.06
CA ARG A 324 -6.05 -9.59 -11.34
C ARG A 324 -6.95 -9.09 -10.21
N LEU A 325 -6.56 -9.33 -8.96
CA LEU A 325 -7.31 -8.82 -7.81
C LEU A 325 -7.29 -7.29 -7.76
N MET A 326 -6.13 -6.65 -7.96
CA MET A 326 -6.04 -5.18 -8.04
C MET A 326 -7.00 -4.61 -9.09
N GLY A 327 -7.05 -5.21 -10.29
CA GLY A 327 -8.01 -4.82 -11.33
C GLY A 327 -9.48 -4.99 -10.91
N ARG A 328 -9.81 -6.12 -10.26
CA ARG A 328 -11.18 -6.37 -9.74
C ARG A 328 -11.58 -5.43 -8.60
N LEU A 329 -10.62 -5.00 -7.80
CA LEU A 329 -10.79 -3.96 -6.77
C LEU A 329 -10.77 -2.53 -7.34
N ARG A 330 -10.59 -2.38 -8.66
CA ARG A 330 -10.48 -1.10 -9.40
C ARG A 330 -9.31 -0.24 -8.92
N LEU A 331 -8.17 -0.87 -8.65
CA LEU A 331 -6.94 -0.21 -8.22
C LEU A 331 -5.96 -0.04 -9.39
N PRO A 332 -5.29 1.12 -9.52
CA PRO A 332 -4.24 1.30 -10.51
C PRO A 332 -3.00 0.49 -10.16
N VAL A 333 -2.34 -0.05 -11.19
CA VAL A 333 -1.05 -0.76 -11.08
C VAL A 333 0.12 0.09 -11.56
N TRP A 334 -0.15 1.22 -12.23
CA TRP A 334 0.85 2.11 -12.83
C TRP A 334 0.37 3.56 -12.85
N HIS A 335 1.33 4.49 -12.88
CA HIS A 335 1.08 5.91 -13.07
C HIS A 335 2.22 6.56 -13.88
N PRO A 336 1.98 7.55 -14.75
CA PRO A 336 3.02 8.19 -15.59
C PRO A 336 4.18 8.82 -14.80
N LEU A 337 3.95 9.25 -13.57
CA LEU A 337 4.99 9.82 -12.70
C LEU A 337 5.96 8.76 -12.13
N LEU A 338 5.73 7.47 -12.34
CA LEU A 338 6.60 6.39 -11.88
C LEU A 338 7.86 6.26 -12.76
N ASP A 339 8.65 7.33 -12.83
CA ASP A 339 9.90 7.41 -13.59
C ASP A 339 11.14 7.21 -12.71
N ALA A 340 12.31 7.13 -13.34
CA ALA A 340 13.57 6.90 -12.65
C ALA A 340 13.90 8.00 -11.63
N GLU A 341 13.55 9.26 -11.92
CA GLU A 341 13.83 10.40 -11.04
C GLU A 341 12.97 10.34 -9.78
N LEU A 342 11.66 10.07 -9.93
CA LEU A 342 10.76 9.91 -8.80
C LEU A 342 11.18 8.74 -7.92
N LEU A 343 11.50 7.58 -8.52
CA LEU A 343 11.88 6.37 -7.81
C LEU A 343 13.18 6.54 -7.03
N GLU A 344 14.20 7.15 -7.65
CA GLU A 344 15.45 7.45 -6.96
C GLU A 344 15.21 8.40 -5.78
N HIS A 345 14.48 9.49 -6.00
CA HIS A 345 14.19 10.46 -4.95
C HIS A 345 13.39 9.84 -3.79
N ALA A 346 12.35 9.07 -4.11
CA ALA A 346 11.51 8.43 -3.11
C ALA A 346 12.27 7.36 -2.31
N LEU A 347 13.15 6.58 -2.95
CA LEU A 347 14.03 5.65 -2.24
C LEU A 347 14.97 6.40 -1.28
N GLN A 348 15.55 7.52 -1.69
CA GLN A 348 16.42 8.34 -0.83
C GLN A 348 15.65 8.89 0.38
N GLU A 349 14.44 9.41 0.20
CA GLU A 349 13.59 9.86 1.32
C GLU A 349 13.22 8.68 2.23
N THR A 350 12.89 7.51 1.68
CA THR A 350 12.64 6.29 2.46
C THR A 350 13.84 5.88 3.29
N VAL A 351 15.05 5.88 2.71
CA VAL A 351 16.29 5.57 3.44
C VAL A 351 16.51 6.54 4.60
N ARG A 352 16.28 7.84 4.39
CA ARG A 352 16.37 8.85 5.47
C ARG A 352 15.32 8.60 6.55
N HIS A 353 14.09 8.34 6.16
CA HIS A 353 12.97 8.09 7.07
C HIS A 353 13.18 6.82 7.91
N ARG A 354 13.77 5.79 7.32
CA ARG A 354 14.07 4.50 7.95
C ARG A 354 15.51 4.43 8.46
N ASP A 355 16.06 5.56 8.90
CA ASP A 355 17.33 5.68 9.65
C ASP A 355 18.56 5.10 8.92
N GLY A 356 18.73 5.47 7.66
CA GLY A 356 19.90 5.12 6.83
C GLY A 356 19.82 3.76 6.13
N TRP A 357 18.70 3.05 6.25
CA TRP A 357 18.47 1.74 5.64
C TRP A 357 17.21 1.77 4.77
N GLN A 358 17.17 0.97 3.69
CA GLN A 358 15.96 0.90 2.86
C GLN A 358 14.82 0.19 3.60
N ARG A 359 15.12 -0.90 4.32
CA ARG A 359 14.18 -1.74 5.09
C ARG A 359 12.88 -1.95 4.33
N MET A 360 13.00 -2.35 3.06
CA MET A 360 11.89 -2.42 2.12
C MET A 360 11.08 -3.68 2.43
N PRO A 361 9.85 -3.57 2.94
CA PRO A 361 8.97 -4.73 3.02
C PRO A 361 8.59 -5.17 1.60
N ILE A 362 8.80 -6.45 1.31
CA ILE A 362 8.58 -7.06 0.00
C ILE A 362 7.83 -8.37 0.22
N PRO A 363 6.82 -8.71 -0.60
CA PRO A 363 6.07 -9.94 -0.46
C PRO A 363 6.97 -11.16 -0.66
N LEU A 364 6.75 -12.19 0.16
CA LEU A 364 7.35 -13.51 0.07
C LEU A 364 6.22 -14.51 -0.16
N GLY A 365 5.87 -14.75 -1.43
CA GLY A 365 4.57 -15.28 -1.80
C GLY A 365 3.43 -14.34 -1.37
N ILE A 366 2.22 -14.88 -1.22
CA ILE A 366 1.05 -14.16 -0.73
C ILE A 366 0.86 -14.47 0.75
N GLY A 367 0.69 -13.44 1.57
CA GLY A 367 0.43 -13.55 3.01
C GLY A 367 1.69 -13.52 3.89
N ALA A 368 2.86 -13.24 3.33
CA ALA A 368 4.10 -13.10 4.07
C ALA A 368 5.01 -12.05 3.44
N ALA A 369 5.98 -11.54 4.21
CA ALA A 369 6.93 -10.54 3.73
C ALA A 369 8.34 -10.76 4.30
N CYS A 370 9.33 -10.22 3.60
CA CYS A 370 10.70 -10.06 4.06
C CYS A 370 11.17 -8.62 3.85
N PHE A 371 12.39 -8.30 4.30
CA PHE A 371 12.97 -6.96 4.16
C PHE A 371 14.22 -6.96 3.27
N LEU A 372 14.26 -6.02 2.31
CA LEU A 372 15.44 -5.79 1.46
C LEU A 372 16.13 -4.47 1.80
N ASN A 373 17.45 -4.43 1.61
CA ASN A 373 18.30 -3.25 1.85
C ASN A 373 19.25 -2.92 0.69
N ASP A 374 19.08 -3.61 -0.43
CA ASP A 374 19.99 -3.63 -1.56
C ASP A 374 19.24 -3.47 -2.89
N LEU A 375 18.07 -2.82 -2.89
CA LEU A 375 17.41 -2.43 -4.13
C LEU A 375 18.28 -1.45 -4.89
N THR A 376 18.45 -1.71 -6.18
CA THR A 376 19.24 -0.87 -7.10
C THR A 376 18.34 -0.04 -8.01
N ALA A 377 18.85 1.11 -8.48
CA ALA A 377 18.14 1.93 -9.46
C ALA A 377 17.82 1.17 -10.76
N ALA A 378 18.66 0.20 -11.14
CA ALA A 378 18.43 -0.65 -12.31
C ALA A 378 17.23 -1.59 -12.13
N GLU A 379 17.06 -2.19 -10.93
CA GLU A 379 15.89 -3.00 -10.62
C GLU A 379 14.61 -2.17 -10.59
N LEU A 380 14.67 -0.96 -10.01
CA LEU A 380 13.55 -0.04 -9.98
C LEU A 380 13.12 0.41 -11.37
N GLY A 381 14.09 0.78 -12.22
CA GLY A 381 13.81 1.17 -13.61
C GLY A 381 13.15 0.04 -14.40
N LEU A 382 13.67 -1.19 -14.29
CA LEU A 382 13.09 -2.35 -14.98
C LEU A 382 11.66 -2.64 -14.48
N ALA A 383 11.43 -2.61 -13.17
CA ALA A 383 10.10 -2.84 -12.61
C ALA A 383 9.08 -1.78 -13.06
N ALA A 384 9.50 -0.51 -13.12
CA ALA A 384 8.66 0.58 -13.62
C ALA A 384 8.33 0.45 -15.11
N GLU A 385 9.28 0.01 -15.94
CA GLU A 385 9.06 -0.25 -17.36
C GLU A 385 8.04 -1.39 -17.57
N ILE A 386 8.15 -2.48 -16.82
CA ILE A 386 7.18 -3.59 -16.85
C ILE A 386 5.78 -3.08 -16.49
N LEU A 387 5.65 -2.28 -15.43
CA LEU A 387 4.36 -1.71 -15.03
C LEU A 387 3.80 -0.75 -16.08
N ARG A 388 4.64 0.06 -16.73
CA ARG A 388 4.19 0.93 -17.83
C ARG A 388 3.61 0.11 -18.96
N GLU A 389 4.29 -0.94 -19.40
CA GLU A 389 3.78 -1.80 -20.48
C GLU A 389 2.47 -2.51 -20.11
N LEU A 390 2.30 -2.90 -18.84
CA LEU A 390 1.04 -3.46 -18.35
C LEU A 390 -0.07 -2.40 -18.31
N GLY A 391 0.24 -1.21 -17.81
CA GLY A 391 -0.69 -0.08 -17.70
C GLY A 391 -1.18 0.44 -19.05
N GLU A 392 -0.28 0.57 -20.03
CA GLU A 392 -0.60 1.03 -21.38
C GLU A 392 -1.48 0.02 -22.16
N ARG A 393 -1.44 -1.28 -21.81
CA ARG A 393 -2.27 -2.32 -22.43
C ARG A 393 -3.68 -2.41 -21.85
N THR A 394 -3.91 -1.81 -20.69
CA THR A 394 -5.23 -1.68 -20.06
C THR A 394 -5.87 -0.34 -20.42
N GLU A 395 -6.56 -0.27 -21.56
CA GLU A 395 -7.42 0.88 -21.92
C GLU A 395 -8.55 1.09 -20.89
N PRO A 396 -8.93 2.34 -20.58
CA PRO A 396 -9.98 2.64 -19.60
C PRO A 396 -11.35 2.16 -20.11
N GLY A 397 -11.90 1.14 -19.44
CA GLY A 397 -13.23 0.58 -19.72
C GLY A 397 -13.25 -0.92 -20.07
N THR A 398 -12.10 -1.57 -20.16
CA THR A 398 -12.03 -3.02 -20.40
C THR A 398 -11.99 -3.75 -19.06
N THR A 399 -13.06 -4.48 -18.71
CA THR A 399 -13.03 -5.41 -17.58
C THR A 399 -11.89 -6.39 -17.75
N ALA A 400 -11.09 -6.59 -16.70
CA ALA A 400 -9.92 -7.47 -16.62
C ALA A 400 -10.24 -8.98 -16.74
N ALA A 401 -11.07 -9.35 -17.73
CA ALA A 401 -11.24 -10.72 -18.15
C ALA A 401 -10.20 -10.99 -19.24
N GLU A 402 -9.22 -11.83 -18.91
CA GLU A 402 -8.12 -12.30 -19.77
C GLU A 402 -6.90 -11.37 -19.90
N LEU A 403 -6.30 -10.99 -18.76
CA LEU A 403 -4.87 -10.69 -18.73
C LEU A 403 -4.10 -12.02 -18.83
N VAL A 404 -3.69 -12.42 -20.04
CA VAL A 404 -2.63 -13.42 -20.24
C VAL A 404 -1.33 -12.65 -20.42
N VAL A 405 -0.49 -12.66 -19.38
CA VAL A 405 0.84 -12.04 -19.46
C VAL A 405 1.74 -12.96 -20.29
N THR A 406 1.85 -12.70 -21.60
CA THR A 406 2.97 -13.24 -22.39
C THR A 406 4.18 -12.36 -22.14
N ASP A 407 5.08 -12.86 -21.30
CA ASP A 407 6.32 -12.26 -20.80
C ASP A 407 7.07 -11.33 -21.77
N VAL A 408 7.47 -10.15 -21.28
CA VAL A 408 8.40 -9.23 -21.94
C VAL A 408 9.70 -9.23 -21.15
N ALA A 409 10.73 -9.88 -21.70
CA ALA A 409 12.10 -9.73 -21.20
C ALA A 409 12.98 -9.07 -22.26
N ARG A 410 13.38 -7.81 -22.02
CA ARG A 410 14.50 -7.16 -22.71
C ARG A 410 15.43 -6.56 -21.66
N ARG A 411 16.65 -7.11 -21.54
CA ARG A 411 17.79 -6.42 -20.93
C ARG A 411 18.66 -5.82 -22.04
N SER A 412 18.90 -4.53 -21.95
CA SER A 412 20.02 -3.85 -22.61
C SER A 412 21.24 -3.95 -21.69
N THR A 413 22.28 -4.66 -22.13
CA THR A 413 23.67 -4.32 -21.78
C THR A 413 24.39 -3.97 -23.06
N ALA A 414 25.37 -3.09 -22.96
CA ALA A 414 26.13 -2.54 -24.08
C ALA A 414 26.89 -3.63 -24.87
N ALA A 415 26.19 -4.33 -25.76
CA ALA A 415 26.67 -5.12 -26.91
C ALA A 415 25.45 -5.85 -27.54
N GLY A 416 24.76 -5.17 -28.46
CA GLY A 416 23.66 -5.73 -29.26
C GLY A 416 22.34 -5.89 -28.50
N ASN A 417 21.24 -5.34 -29.03
CA ASN A 417 19.92 -5.58 -28.43
C ASN A 417 19.60 -7.08 -28.53
N ARG A 418 19.27 -7.69 -27.39
CA ARG A 418 18.82 -9.08 -27.29
C ARG A 418 17.40 -9.11 -26.76
N MET A 419 16.48 -9.67 -27.53
CA MET A 419 15.11 -9.94 -27.07
C MET A 419 14.97 -11.42 -26.78
N ILE A 420 14.46 -11.75 -25.60
CA ILE A 420 14.14 -13.14 -25.24
C ILE A 420 12.62 -13.24 -25.02
N ARG A 421 11.96 -14.09 -25.79
CA ARG A 421 10.50 -14.29 -25.71
C ARG A 421 10.20 -15.77 -25.58
N ARG A 422 9.44 -16.17 -24.55
CA ARG A 422 8.87 -17.51 -24.47
C ARG A 422 7.59 -17.59 -25.31
N SER A 423 7.38 -18.69 -26.00
CA SER A 423 6.19 -18.91 -26.83
C SER A 423 5.69 -20.33 -26.65
N SER A 424 4.38 -20.53 -26.79
CA SER A 424 3.75 -21.84 -26.76
C SER A 424 2.60 -21.95 -27.77
N LEU A 425 2.32 -23.19 -28.17
CA LEU A 425 1.18 -23.56 -29.00
C LEU A 425 0.45 -24.76 -28.37
N PRO A 426 -0.88 -24.71 -28.21
CA PRO A 426 -1.65 -25.87 -27.75
C PRO A 426 -1.66 -26.98 -28.83
N PRO A 427 -2.00 -28.24 -28.49
CA PRO A 427 -2.12 -29.33 -29.44
C PRO A 427 -2.97 -28.96 -30.66
N GLY A 428 -2.43 -29.19 -31.87
CA GLY A 428 -3.08 -28.84 -33.14
C GLY A 428 -3.03 -27.35 -33.52
N GLY A 429 -2.46 -26.48 -32.68
CA GLY A 429 -2.28 -25.07 -32.98
C GLY A 429 -1.17 -24.80 -33.99
N SER A 430 -1.28 -23.71 -34.74
CA SER A 430 -0.25 -23.23 -35.65
C SER A 430 -0.04 -21.70 -35.56
N ARG A 431 1.16 -21.24 -35.88
CA ARG A 431 1.54 -19.82 -35.84
C ARG A 431 2.57 -19.49 -36.90
N GLU A 432 2.35 -18.40 -37.63
CA GLU A 432 3.33 -17.84 -38.56
C GLU A 432 3.99 -16.60 -37.95
N GLU A 433 5.31 -16.47 -38.11
CA GLU A 433 6.10 -15.34 -37.61
C GLU A 433 7.16 -14.94 -38.66
N GLU A 434 7.30 -13.64 -38.91
CA GLU A 434 8.30 -13.11 -39.83
C GLU A 434 9.42 -12.42 -39.05
N THR A 435 10.67 -12.79 -39.35
CA THR A 435 11.85 -12.18 -38.72
C THR A 435 12.19 -10.87 -39.42
N ARG A 436 11.83 -9.73 -38.83
CA ARG A 436 12.03 -8.42 -39.46
C ARG A 436 13.48 -7.91 -39.39
N THR A 437 14.25 -8.30 -38.38
CA THR A 437 15.62 -7.83 -38.15
C THR A 437 16.47 -8.90 -37.44
N GLY A 438 17.78 -8.97 -37.73
CA GLY A 438 18.73 -9.78 -36.96
C GLY A 438 18.64 -11.31 -37.14
N THR A 439 19.32 -12.05 -36.27
CA THR A 439 19.30 -13.53 -36.23
C THR A 439 18.42 -14.01 -35.07
N ASN A 440 17.51 -14.94 -35.35
CA ASN A 440 16.63 -15.56 -34.37
C ASN A 440 17.07 -16.98 -34.02
N PHE A 441 17.16 -17.27 -32.74
CA PHE A 441 17.39 -18.61 -32.19
C PHE A 441 16.12 -19.12 -31.51
N HIS A 442 15.62 -20.27 -31.94
CA HIS A 442 14.45 -20.94 -31.37
C HIS A 442 14.91 -22.17 -30.60
N PHE A 443 14.75 -22.18 -29.28
CA PHE A 443 15.12 -23.30 -28.41
C PHE A 443 13.88 -23.98 -27.86
N VAL A 444 13.62 -25.21 -28.26
CA VAL A 444 12.43 -25.97 -27.86
C VAL A 444 12.60 -26.46 -26.42
N LEU A 445 11.65 -26.07 -25.56
CA LEU A 445 11.66 -26.37 -24.12
C LEU A 445 10.86 -27.64 -23.81
N ALA A 446 9.69 -27.81 -24.43
CA ALA A 446 8.80 -28.95 -24.22
C ALA A 446 7.89 -29.17 -25.44
N GLY A 447 7.32 -30.37 -25.57
CA GLY A 447 6.40 -30.75 -26.64
C GLY A 447 7.05 -31.08 -27.98
N HIS A 448 6.21 -31.51 -28.92
CA HIS A 448 6.62 -31.98 -30.26
C HIS A 448 5.85 -31.23 -31.35
N GLY A 449 6.53 -30.90 -32.45
CA GLY A 449 5.88 -30.22 -33.56
C GLY A 449 6.74 -30.10 -34.80
N GLU A 450 6.30 -29.26 -35.74
CA GLU A 450 6.97 -28.95 -36.99
C GLU A 450 7.26 -27.45 -37.03
N LEU A 451 8.46 -27.07 -37.48
CA LEU A 451 8.80 -25.71 -37.87
C LEU A 451 9.17 -25.69 -39.35
N ARG A 452 8.48 -24.87 -40.13
CA ARG A 452 8.91 -24.53 -41.49
C ARG A 452 9.61 -23.19 -41.53
N VAL A 453 10.80 -23.15 -42.11
CA VAL A 453 11.59 -21.94 -42.37
C VAL A 453 11.79 -21.85 -43.88
N ASP A 454 11.26 -20.81 -44.53
CA ASP A 454 11.42 -20.58 -45.97
C ASP A 454 11.23 -21.85 -46.83
N ASP A 455 10.13 -22.56 -46.58
CA ASP A 455 9.70 -23.83 -47.20
C ASP A 455 10.52 -25.10 -46.85
N VAL A 456 11.47 -25.03 -45.92
CA VAL A 456 12.16 -26.19 -45.36
C VAL A 456 11.53 -26.61 -44.03
N SER A 457 11.17 -27.88 -43.89
CA SER A 457 10.52 -28.42 -42.69
C SER A 457 11.52 -29.06 -41.71
N HIS A 458 11.32 -28.80 -40.43
CA HIS A 458 12.12 -29.30 -39.31
C HIS A 458 11.22 -29.89 -38.21
N ASP A 459 11.49 -31.13 -37.81
CA ASP A 459 10.86 -31.72 -36.64
C ASP A 459 11.40 -31.10 -35.35
N LEU A 460 10.51 -30.59 -34.50
CA LEU A 460 10.83 -29.99 -33.21
C LEU A 460 10.64 -31.00 -32.08
N ARG A 461 11.62 -31.04 -31.17
CA ARG A 461 11.57 -31.79 -29.90
C ARG A 461 12.39 -31.07 -28.82
N PRO A 462 12.17 -31.35 -27.53
CA PRO A 462 12.87 -30.64 -26.45
C PRO A 462 14.39 -30.71 -26.61
N GLY A 463 15.07 -29.57 -26.42
CA GLY A 463 16.51 -29.42 -26.63
C GLY A 463 16.94 -29.07 -28.06
N TYR A 464 16.01 -28.97 -29.01
CA TYR A 464 16.33 -28.51 -30.36
C TYR A 464 16.58 -27.00 -30.41
N LEU A 465 17.61 -26.60 -31.17
CA LEU A 465 17.95 -25.22 -31.47
C LEU A 465 17.86 -24.98 -32.98
N VAL A 466 17.08 -23.99 -33.39
CA VAL A 466 16.98 -23.56 -34.80
C VAL A 466 17.40 -22.10 -34.91
N ALA A 467 18.44 -21.83 -35.71
CA ALA A 467 18.97 -20.50 -35.97
C ALA A 467 18.56 -20.02 -37.36
N THR A 468 18.05 -18.80 -37.46
CA THR A 468 17.42 -18.26 -38.67
C THR A 468 17.82 -16.80 -38.87
N GLY A 469 18.06 -16.38 -40.11
CA GLY A 469 18.51 -15.03 -40.43
C GLY A 469 17.36 -14.03 -40.59
N ALA A 470 17.72 -12.77 -40.82
CA ALA A 470 16.75 -11.70 -41.09
C ALA A 470 15.97 -11.98 -42.38
N GLY A 471 14.66 -11.72 -42.36
CA GLY A 471 13.75 -11.96 -43.48
C GLY A 471 13.16 -13.38 -43.55
N ALA A 472 13.57 -14.29 -42.66
CA ALA A 472 13.02 -15.65 -42.64
C ALA A 472 11.58 -15.67 -42.14
N VAL A 473 10.73 -16.46 -42.82
CA VAL A 473 9.34 -16.72 -42.40
C VAL A 473 9.26 -18.08 -41.72
N HIS A 474 8.79 -18.08 -40.48
CA HIS A 474 8.63 -19.26 -39.63
C HIS A 474 7.17 -19.67 -39.55
N ARG A 475 6.86 -20.94 -39.76
CA ARG A 475 5.55 -21.53 -39.46
C ARG A 475 5.72 -22.66 -38.46
N PHE A 476 5.25 -22.44 -37.25
CA PHE A 476 5.19 -23.45 -36.19
C PHE A 476 3.85 -24.18 -36.26
N ALA A 477 3.86 -25.50 -36.10
CA ALA A 477 2.68 -26.32 -35.92
C ALA A 477 2.91 -27.32 -34.79
N ASN A 478 2.03 -27.33 -33.79
CA ASN A 478 2.06 -28.34 -32.74
C ASN A 478 1.36 -29.61 -33.24
N GLN A 479 2.13 -30.69 -33.42
CA GLN A 479 1.63 -32.00 -33.84
C GLN A 479 1.57 -33.01 -32.67
N GLY A 480 1.97 -32.58 -31.48
CA GLY A 480 1.96 -33.39 -30.26
C GLY A 480 0.62 -33.36 -29.51
N THR A 481 0.57 -34.11 -28.41
CA THR A 481 -0.57 -34.20 -27.49
C THR A 481 -0.45 -33.27 -26.28
N GLU A 482 0.65 -32.52 -26.19
CA GLU A 482 0.99 -31.58 -25.12
C GLU A 482 1.40 -30.23 -25.73
N ASP A 483 1.48 -29.18 -24.92
CA ASP A 483 1.86 -27.85 -25.40
C ASP A 483 3.30 -27.85 -25.95
N LEU A 484 3.45 -27.42 -27.20
CA LEU A 484 4.76 -27.14 -27.79
C LEU A 484 5.21 -25.78 -27.27
N SER A 485 6.31 -25.73 -26.53
CA SER A 485 6.87 -24.49 -25.99
C SER A 485 8.32 -24.29 -26.39
N TRP A 486 8.69 -23.06 -26.70
CA TRP A 486 10.04 -22.70 -27.11
C TRP A 486 10.41 -21.29 -26.63
N LEU A 487 11.71 -21.03 -26.61
CA LEU A 487 12.31 -19.74 -26.32
C LEU A 487 12.83 -19.14 -27.64
N VAL A 488 12.49 -17.90 -27.93
CA VAL A 488 13.02 -17.13 -29.06
C VAL A 488 14.05 -16.14 -28.54
N ILE A 489 15.25 -16.14 -29.11
CA ILE A 489 16.30 -15.16 -28.84
C ILE A 489 16.58 -14.41 -30.14
N GLU A 490 16.22 -13.13 -30.21
CA GLU A 490 16.57 -12.25 -31.32
C GLU A 490 17.88 -11.52 -30.99
N VAL A 491 18.82 -11.54 -31.92
CA VAL A 491 20.11 -10.84 -31.82
C VAL A 491 20.23 -9.84 -32.97
N SER A 492 20.25 -8.54 -32.65
CA SER A 492 20.45 -7.48 -33.64
C SER A 492 21.91 -7.00 -33.68
N GLY A 493 22.58 -7.08 -34.84
CA GLY A 493 23.95 -6.57 -35.06
C GLY A 493 24.55 -7.02 -36.39
N THR A 494 25.58 -6.32 -36.87
CA THR A 494 26.34 -6.62 -38.11
C THR A 494 27.46 -7.66 -37.92
N ASP A 495 27.66 -8.16 -36.71
CA ASP A 495 28.73 -9.10 -36.39
C ASP A 495 28.21 -10.54 -36.42
N GLU A 496 28.98 -11.43 -37.04
CA GLU A 496 28.69 -12.85 -37.19
C GLU A 496 28.39 -13.51 -35.84
N ALA A 497 27.17 -14.06 -35.68
CA ALA A 497 26.81 -14.85 -34.52
C ALA A 497 27.45 -16.24 -34.62
N SER A 498 28.42 -16.56 -33.75
CA SER A 498 29.01 -17.91 -33.67
C SER A 498 28.34 -18.74 -32.57
N VAL A 499 27.84 -19.93 -32.93
CA VAL A 499 27.39 -20.95 -31.95
C VAL A 499 28.57 -21.88 -31.66
N SER A 500 29.09 -21.88 -30.43
CA SER A 500 30.09 -22.86 -29.99
C SER A 500 29.45 -23.90 -29.07
N ALA A 501 29.42 -25.16 -29.49
CA ALA A 501 29.11 -26.27 -28.61
C ALA A 501 30.41 -26.79 -27.98
N THR A 502 30.61 -26.61 -26.68
CA THR A 502 31.65 -27.34 -25.95
C THR A 502 31.14 -28.75 -25.67
N GLY A 503 31.43 -29.68 -26.58
CA GLY A 503 31.19 -31.10 -26.37
C GLY A 503 32.11 -31.65 -25.29
N GLY A 504 31.57 -31.88 -24.09
CA GLY A 504 32.13 -32.87 -23.18
C GLY A 504 31.79 -34.25 -23.74
N ALA A 505 32.79 -34.96 -24.25
CA ALA A 505 32.64 -36.34 -24.67
C ALA A 505 32.70 -37.28 -23.46
N ALA A 506 31.76 -38.24 -23.47
CA ALA A 506 31.56 -39.41 -22.60
C ALA A 506 30.97 -39.16 -21.21
#